data_AF-A0A023DKV0-F1
#
_entry.id   AF-A0A023DKV0-F1
#
_cell.length_a   1.000
_cell.length_b   1.000
_cell.length_c   1.000
_cell.angle_alpha   90.00
_cell.angle_beta   90.00
_cell.angle_gamma   90.00
#
_symmetry.space_group_name_H-M   'P 1'
#
loop_
_entity.id
_entity.type
_entity.pdbx_description
1 polymer ?
#
loop_
_entity_poly.entity_id
_entity_poly.type
_entity_poly.pdbx_seq_one_letter_code
_entity_poly.pdbx_strand_id
1 'polypeptide(L)' 'MSYGGWGIRWSLKKGRAYTMKGKKGIWIELTDGDGLYLGSQKPEELAKYIQRECLHR' A
#
# COMPACT_ATOMS: atom_id res chain seq x y z
N MET A 1 15.82 4.98 -19.81
CA MET A 1 15.28 5.81 -18.72
C MET A 1 14.19 5.03 -17.99
N SER A 2 14.55 4.28 -16.97
CA SER A 2 13.59 3.51 -16.17
C SER A 2 12.95 4.44 -15.16
N TYR A 3 11.95 5.19 -15.57
CA TYR A 3 11.02 5.82 -14.64
C TYR A 3 10.19 4.70 -14.00
N GLY A 4 10.82 3.97 -13.07
CA GLY A 4 10.13 3.18 -12.08
C GLY A 4 9.22 4.12 -11.32
N GLY A 5 7.93 3.80 -11.24
CA GLY A 5 6.95 4.61 -10.53
C GLY A 5 7.20 4.53 -9.02
N TRP A 6 8.18 5.28 -8.53
CA TRP A 6 8.42 5.54 -7.11
C TRP A 6 7.71 6.84 -6.76
N GLY A 7 6.93 6.87 -5.69
CA GLY A 7 6.33 8.11 -5.23
C GLY A 7 5.18 7.96 -4.24
N ILE A 8 4.85 9.10 -3.65
CA ILE A 8 3.66 9.30 -2.84
C ILE A 8 2.60 9.90 -3.76
N ARG A 9 1.44 9.25 -3.87
CA ARG A 9 0.28 9.80 -4.55
C ARG A 9 -0.83 9.99 -3.55
N TRP A 10 -1.45 11.15 -3.57
CA TRP A 10 -2.61 11.43 -2.74
C TRP A 10 -3.78 11.88 -3.61
N SER A 11 -4.95 11.30 -3.37
CA SER A 11 -6.18 11.65 -4.04
C SER A 11 -7.29 11.70 -3.02
N LEU A 12 -8.05 12.80 -3.01
CA LEU A 12 -9.24 12.94 -2.18
C LEU A 12 -10.34 11.91 -2.50
N LYS A 13 -10.29 11.27 -3.69
CA LYS A 13 -11.28 10.25 -4.11
C LYS A 13 -10.74 8.82 -4.07
N LYS A 14 -9.44 8.64 -4.22
CA LYS A 14 -8.78 7.32 -4.35
C LYS A 14 -7.81 7.03 -3.21
N GLY A 15 -7.80 7.86 -2.16
CA GLY A 15 -6.91 7.69 -1.01
C GLY A 15 -5.43 7.92 -1.33
N ARG A 16 -4.57 7.21 -0.59
CA ARG A 16 -3.11 7.39 -0.57
C ARG A 16 -2.42 6.19 -1.21
N ALA A 17 -1.35 6.43 -1.94
CA ALA A 17 -0.51 5.37 -2.48
C ALA A 17 0.97 5.67 -2.22
N TYR A 18 1.66 4.74 -1.59
CA TYR A 18 3.09 4.81 -1.32
C TYR A 18 3.78 3.70 -2.09
N THR A 19 4.47 4.06 -3.17
CA THR A 19 5.27 3.09 -3.92
C THR A 19 6.73 3.39 -3.76
N MET A 20 7.43 2.41 -3.19
CA MET A 20 8.85 2.30 -3.35
C MET A 20 9.07 1.65 -4.73
N LYS A 21 9.34 0.34 -4.83
CA LYS A 21 9.70 -0.29 -6.11
C LYS A 21 8.52 -0.88 -6.86
N GLY A 22 8.56 -0.76 -8.19
CA GLY A 22 7.80 -1.61 -9.10
C GLY A 22 6.31 -1.24 -9.23
N LYS A 23 5.49 -2.24 -9.55
CA LYS A 23 4.04 -2.07 -9.86
C LYS A 23 3.14 -3.01 -9.04
N LYS A 24 3.71 -3.61 -7.99
CA LYS A 24 3.04 -4.57 -7.10
C LYS A 24 2.90 -3.96 -5.71
N GLY A 25 1.89 -4.40 -4.99
CA GLY A 25 1.54 -3.85 -3.69
C GLY A 25 0.21 -4.39 -3.22
N ILE A 26 -0.22 -3.90 -2.06
CA ILE A 26 -1.49 -4.25 -1.44
C ILE A 26 -2.37 -3.02 -1.29
N TRP A 27 -3.67 -3.24 -1.28
CA TRP A 27 -4.66 -2.23 -0.91
C TRP A 27 -5.13 -2.51 0.50
N ILE A 28 -5.23 -1.45 1.30
CA ILE A 28 -5.74 -1.48 2.67
C ILE A 28 -6.91 -0.50 2.71
N GLU A 29 -8.06 -0.99 3.15
CA GLU A 29 -9.19 -0.14 3.50
C GLU A 29 -9.04 0.23 4.98
N LEU A 30 -8.90 1.51 5.27
CA LEU A 30 -8.77 2.03 6.63
C LEU A 30 -10.16 2.16 7.25
N THR A 31 -10.23 2.20 8.58
CA THR A 31 -11.50 2.24 9.33
C THR A 31 -12.29 3.53 9.12
N ASP A 32 -11.64 4.60 8.64
CA ASP A 32 -12.25 5.88 8.26
C ASP A 32 -12.78 5.89 6.81
N GLY A 33 -12.70 4.77 6.09
CA GLY A 33 -13.14 4.62 4.71
C GLY A 33 -12.11 5.06 3.67
N ASP A 34 -10.94 5.54 4.10
CA ASP A 34 -9.85 5.92 3.20
C ASP A 34 -9.11 4.69 2.65
N GLY A 35 -8.73 4.77 1.37
CA GLY A 35 -7.91 3.76 0.73
C GLY A 35 -6.41 4.03 0.91
N LEU A 36 -5.63 3.00 1.23
CA LEU A 36 -4.18 3.05 1.29
C LEU A 36 -3.55 1.95 0.44
N TYR A 37 -2.87 2.34 -0.63
CA TYR A 37 -2.03 1.44 -1.42
C TYR A 37 -0.58 1.46 -0.93
N LEU A 38 -0.03 0.29 -0.63
CA LEU A 38 1.38 0.12 -0.26
C LEU A 38 2.09 -0.74 -1.30
N GLY A 39 3.02 -0.13 -2.03
CA GLY A 39 3.86 -0.80 -3.01
C GLY A 39 4.90 -1.70 -2.34
N SER A 40 4.93 -2.97 -2.74
CA SER A 40 5.87 -3.97 -2.26
C SER A 40 6.23 -4.96 -3.36
N GLN A 41 7.48 -5.41 -3.37
CA GLN A 41 7.91 -6.51 -4.24
C GLN A 41 7.40 -7.88 -3.75
N LYS A 42 6.93 -7.95 -2.51
CA LYS A 42 6.35 -9.14 -1.87
C LYS A 42 5.00 -8.77 -1.24
N PRO A 43 3.95 -8.56 -2.04
CA PRO A 43 2.67 -8.08 -1.53
C PRO A 43 2.00 -9.08 -0.58
N GLU A 44 2.09 -10.38 -0.82
CA GLU A 44 1.44 -11.40 0.01
C GLU A 44 2.10 -11.50 1.41
N GLU A 45 3.42 -11.40 1.47
CA GLU A 45 4.17 -11.40 2.74
C GLU A 45 3.83 -10.16 3.56
N LEU A 46 3.80 -8.98 2.91
CA LEU A 46 3.41 -7.73 3.57
C LEU A 46 1.98 -7.81 4.15
N ALA A 47 1.02 -8.32 3.39
CA ALA A 47 -0.35 -8.48 3.86
C ALA A 47 -0.42 -9.38 5.11
N LYS A 48 0.31 -10.51 5.12
CA LYS A 48 0.36 -11.41 6.28
C LYS A 48 0.92 -10.73 7.52
N TYR A 49 2.01 -9.96 7.38
CA TYR A 49 2.57 -9.23 8.52
C TYR A 49 1.60 -8.18 9.06
N ILE A 50 0.97 -7.39 8.20
CA ILE A 50 0.00 -6.38 8.63
C ILE A 50 -1.18 -7.03 9.33
N GLN A 51 -1.75 -8.09 8.77
CA GLN A 51 -2.84 -8.83 9.41
C GLN A 51 -2.43 -9.35 10.78
N ARG A 52 -1.25 -9.98 10.88
CA ARG A 52 -0.72 -10.48 12.16
C ARG A 52 -0.62 -9.37 13.20
N GLU A 53 0.01 -8.25 12.87
CA GLU A 53 0.24 -7.17 13.84
C GLU A 53 -1.04 -6.39 14.19
N CYS A 54 -1.96 -6.23 13.23
CA CYS A 54 -3.23 -5.54 13.47
C CYS A 54 -4.26 -6.40 14.21
N LEU A 55 -4.22 -7.73 14.09
CA LEU A 55 -5.12 -8.64 14.82
C LEU A 55 -4.78 -8.79 16.32
N HIS A 56 -3.59 -8.35 16.74
CA HIS A 56 -3.14 -8.42 18.14
C HIS A 56 -3.37 -7.11 18.92
N ARG A 57 -4.08 -6.14 18.34
CA ARG A 57 -4.48 -4.89 18.99
C ARG A 57 -6.00 -4.81 19.06
#